data_AF-A0A0J8D9D4-F1
#
_entry.id   AF-A0A0J8D9D4-F1
#
_cell.length_a   1.000
_cell.length_b   1.000
_cell.length_c   1.000
_cell.angle_alpha   90.00
_cell.angle_beta   90.00
_cell.angle_gamma   90.00
#
_symmetry.space_group_name_H-M   'P 1'
#
loop_
_entity.id
_entity.type
_entity.pdbx_description
1 polymer ?
#
loop_
_entity_poly.entity_id
_entity_poly.type
_entity_poly.pdbx_seq_one_letter_code
_entity_poly.pdbx_strand_id
1 'polypeptide(L)'
;MKKILSTILPSLLIFTFIWIDSMFPESKYILLGIYLLFPIIFIIQGIICSSSIRNMIIGCLLSSMAVIIPTSIWYNMTSMVTPVIIYLSLAIFVFAIKQNKKTNKS
;
A
#
# COMPACT_ATOMS: atom_id res chain seq x y z
N MET A 1 9.77 16.84 -8.25
CA MET A 1 8.66 16.07 -8.86
C MET A 1 8.78 14.56 -8.70
N LYS A 2 9.92 13.92 -9.01
CA LYS A 2 10.10 12.44 -8.95
C LYS A 2 9.69 11.77 -7.62
N LYS A 3 9.86 12.44 -6.48
CA LYS A 3 9.55 11.89 -5.13
C LYS A 3 8.06 11.83 -4.80
N ILE A 4 7.26 12.77 -5.30
CA ILE A 4 5.81 12.80 -5.05
C ILE A 4 5.15 11.70 -5.88
N LEU A 5 5.51 11.60 -7.16
CA LEU A 5 5.00 10.57 -8.05
C LEU A 5 5.30 9.16 -7.50
N SER A 6 6.53 8.91 -7.04
CA SER A 6 6.91 7.62 -6.44
C SER A 6 6.22 7.33 -5.11
N THR A 7 5.77 8.35 -4.38
CA THR A 7 4.97 8.17 -3.15
C THR A 7 3.52 7.79 -3.47
N ILE A 8 2.95 8.34 -4.56
CA ILE A 8 1.55 8.11 -4.94
C ILE A 8 1.39 6.83 -5.78
N LEU A 9 2.41 6.46 -6.56
CA LEU A 9 2.39 5.33 -7.49
C LEU A 9 1.92 4.00 -6.87
N PRO A 10 2.39 3.58 -5.66
CA PRO A 10 1.90 2.36 -5.02
C PRO A 10 0.37 2.40 -4.80
N SER A 11 -0.16 3.54 -4.40
CA SER A 11 -1.59 3.73 -4.14
C SER A 11 -2.42 3.68 -5.44
N LEU A 12 -1.89 4.30 -6.51
CA LEU A 12 -2.49 4.22 -7.85
C LEU A 12 -2.53 2.78 -8.37
N LEU A 13 -1.47 2.00 -8.18
CA LEU A 13 -1.40 0.60 -8.62
C LEU A 13 -2.43 -0.26 -7.88
N ILE A 14 -2.55 -0.10 -6.55
CA ILE A 14 -3.58 -0.77 -5.76
C ILE A 14 -4.98 -0.44 -6.28
N PHE A 15 -5.28 0.85 -6.42
CA PHE A 15 -6.60 1.29 -6.89
C PHE A 15 -6.92 0.74 -8.27
N THR A 16 -5.97 0.84 -9.21
CA THR A 16 -6.14 0.37 -10.59
C THR A 16 -6.35 -1.14 -10.63
N PHE A 17 -5.60 -1.90 -9.82
CA PHE A 17 -5.78 -3.35 -9.71
C PHE A 17 -7.21 -3.69 -9.25
N ILE A 18 -7.66 -3.09 -8.14
CA ILE A 18 -8.99 -3.36 -7.59
C ILE A 18 -10.09 -2.93 -8.57
N TRP A 19 -9.89 -1.82 -9.30
CA TRP A 19 -10.84 -1.32 -10.27
C TRP A 19 -11.00 -2.25 -11.48
N ILE A 20 -9.89 -2.69 -12.06
CA ILE A 20 -9.92 -3.67 -13.17
C ILE A 20 -10.58 -4.95 -12.71
N ASP A 21 -10.22 -5.44 -11.52
CA ASP A 21 -10.77 -6.67 -10.97
C ASP A 21 -12.29 -6.57 -10.72
N SER A 22 -12.78 -5.40 -10.29
CA SER A 22 -14.20 -5.18 -10.01
C SER A 22 -15.10 -5.28 -11.25
N MET A 23 -14.52 -5.14 -12.45
CA MET A 23 -15.24 -5.36 -13.71
C MET A 23 -15.49 -6.85 -13.99
N PHE A 24 -14.81 -7.75 -13.27
CA PHE A 24 -14.92 -9.20 -13.40
C PHE A 24 -15.28 -9.84 -12.04
N PRO A 25 -16.52 -9.67 -11.56
CA PRO A 25 -16.92 -10.05 -10.19
C PRO A 25 -16.84 -11.56 -9.89
N GLU A 26 -16.83 -12.43 -10.91
CA GLU A 26 -16.60 -13.88 -10.78
C GLU A 26 -15.13 -14.22 -10.46
N SER A 27 -14.22 -13.27 -10.66
CA SER A 27 -12.80 -13.50 -10.54
C SER A 27 -12.34 -13.39 -9.08
N LYS A 28 -11.58 -14.40 -8.64
CA LYS A 28 -11.04 -14.47 -7.27
C LYS A 28 -9.69 -13.76 -7.14
N TYR A 29 -9.30 -12.94 -8.11
CA TYR A 29 -7.98 -12.31 -8.11
C TYR A 29 -7.86 -11.22 -7.04
N ILE A 30 -8.97 -10.66 -6.54
CA ILE A 30 -8.94 -9.78 -5.37
C ILE A 30 -8.27 -10.45 -4.17
N LEU A 31 -8.48 -11.75 -3.95
CA LEU A 31 -7.86 -12.51 -2.86
C LEU A 31 -6.34 -12.57 -3.03
N LEU A 32 -5.86 -12.74 -4.26
CA LEU A 32 -4.42 -12.66 -4.57
C LEU A 32 -3.88 -11.25 -4.31
N GLY A 33 -4.66 -10.23 -4.66
CA GLY A 33 -4.44 -8.83 -4.28
C GLY A 33 -4.18 -8.68 -2.79
N ILE A 34 -5.14 -9.11 -1.98
CA ILE A 34 -5.16 -9.00 -0.52
C ILE A 34 -4.01 -9.76 0.13
N TYR A 35 -3.78 -11.02 -0.24
CA TYR A 35 -2.84 -11.87 0.48
C TYR A 35 -1.40 -11.77 -0.01
N LEU A 36 -1.15 -11.25 -1.21
CA LEU A 36 0.18 -11.23 -1.82
C LEU A 36 0.57 -9.84 -2.32
N LEU A 37 -0.23 -9.28 -3.22
CA LEU A 37 0.12 -8.09 -3.98
C LEU A 37 0.18 -6.83 -3.09
N PHE A 38 -0.85 -6.57 -2.28
CA PHE A 38 -0.90 -5.38 -1.42
C PHE A 38 0.17 -5.39 -0.32
N PRO A 39 0.43 -6.51 0.41
CA PRO A 39 1.57 -6.59 1.33
C PRO A 39 2.89 -6.20 0.67
N ILE A 40 3.17 -6.71 -0.53
CA ILE A 40 4.40 -6.40 -1.29
C ILE A 40 4.44 -4.91 -1.64
N ILE A 41 3.32 -4.35 -2.10
CA ILE A 41 3.24 -2.92 -2.46
C ILE A 41 3.51 -2.03 -1.23
N PHE A 42 2.97 -2.37 -0.06
CA PHE A 42 3.23 -1.64 1.19
C PHE A 42 4.69 -1.75 1.64
N ILE A 43 5.33 -2.92 1.47
CA ILE A 43 6.78 -3.09 1.68
C ILE A 43 7.57 -2.16 0.76
N ILE A 44 7.26 -2.15 -0.54
CA ILE A 44 7.90 -1.28 -1.54
C ILE A 44 7.71 0.20 -1.17
N GLN A 45 6.52 0.57 -0.73
CA GLN A 45 6.22 1.92 -0.28
C GLN A 45 7.10 2.35 0.90
N GLY A 46 7.31 1.46 1.88
CA GLY A 46 8.25 1.69 2.98
C GLY A 46 9.69 1.93 2.53
N ILE A 47 10.15 1.23 1.50
CA ILE A 47 11.47 1.42 0.90
C ILE A 47 11.56 2.78 0.18
N ILE A 48 10.58 3.09 -0.68
CA ILE A 48 10.58 4.33 -1.47
C ILE A 48 10.52 5.55 -0.57
N CYS A 49 9.69 5.49 0.48
CA CYS A 49 9.46 6.60 1.38
C CYS A 49 10.49 6.72 2.49
N SER A 50 11.47 5.82 2.60
CA SER A 50 12.48 5.79 3.69
C SER A 50 13.36 7.05 3.82
N SER A 51 13.24 7.98 2.88
CA SER A 51 13.92 9.27 2.91
C SER A 51 13.15 10.37 3.66
N SER A 52 11.86 10.21 3.93
CA SER A 52 11.02 11.21 4.60
C SER A 52 9.82 10.57 5.29
N ILE A 53 9.71 10.78 6.60
CA ILE A 53 8.56 10.31 7.40
C ILE A 53 7.24 10.92 6.90
N ARG A 54 7.25 12.17 6.44
CA ARG A 54 6.06 12.83 5.89
C ARG A 54 5.54 12.11 4.65
N ASN A 55 6.44 11.73 3.74
CA ASN A 55 6.06 10.99 2.54
C ASN A 55 5.54 9.59 2.88
N MET A 56 6.15 8.94 3.88
CA MET A 56 5.69 7.64 4.37
C MET A 56 4.25 7.69 4.88
N ILE A 57 3.92 8.68 5.72
CA ILE A 57 2.57 8.87 6.26
C ILE A 57 1.57 9.11 5.12
N ILE A 58 1.89 10.04 4.20
CA ILE A 58 1.00 10.36 3.08
C ILE A 58 0.79 9.14 2.18
N GLY A 59 1.85 8.43 1.81
CA GLY A 59 1.75 7.23 0.99
C GLY A 59 0.93 6.15 1.68
N CYS A 60 1.17 5.90 2.97
CA CYS A 60 0.45 4.89 3.74
C CYS A 60 -1.05 5.20 3.85
N LEU A 61 -1.40 6.47 4.08
CA LEU A 61 -2.80 6.92 4.10
C LEU A 61 -3.45 6.70 2.72
N LEU A 62 -2.81 7.14 1.64
CA LEU A 62 -3.32 6.97 0.28
C LEU A 62 -3.50 5.49 -0.09
N SER A 63 -2.53 4.64 0.24
CA SER A 63 -2.61 3.20 -0.05
C SER A 63 -3.69 2.53 0.78
N SER A 64 -3.84 2.91 2.06
CA SER A 64 -4.90 2.39 2.92
C SER A 64 -6.28 2.75 2.39
N MET A 65 -6.47 4.01 1.97
CA MET A 65 -7.71 4.45 1.34
C MET A 65 -7.95 3.74 0.00
N ALA A 66 -6.91 3.55 -0.80
CA ALA A 66 -6.97 2.83 -2.07
C ALA A 66 -7.34 1.34 -1.91
N VAL A 67 -7.07 0.73 -0.75
CA VAL A 67 -7.57 -0.61 -0.42
C VAL A 67 -9.00 -0.53 0.13
N ILE A 68 -9.23 0.22 1.21
CA ILE A 68 -10.47 0.16 2.00
C ILE A 68 -11.68 0.65 1.22
N ILE A 69 -11.58 1.82 0.57
CA ILE A 69 -12.74 2.45 -0.07
C ILE A 69 -13.25 1.58 -1.22
N PRO A 70 -12.42 1.17 -2.19
CA PRO A 70 -12.93 0.44 -3.34
C PRO A 70 -13.35 -0.99 -2.99
N THR A 71 -12.66 -1.66 -2.06
CA THR A 71 -13.08 -3.00 -1.61
C THR A 71 -14.40 -2.97 -0.83
N SER A 72 -14.64 -1.92 -0.03
CA SER A 72 -15.92 -1.76 0.65
C SER A 72 -17.06 -1.47 -0.33
N ILE A 73 -16.84 -0.64 -1.36
CA ILE A 73 -17.90 -0.23 -2.29
C ILE A 73 -18.19 -1.32 -3.34
N TRP A 74 -17.15 -1.90 -3.93
CA TRP A 74 -17.30 -2.84 -5.05
C TRP A 74 -17.46 -4.30 -4.61
N TYR A 75 -16.92 -4.68 -3.45
CA TYR A 75 -16.95 -6.05 -2.95
C TYR A 75 -17.73 -6.22 -1.63
N ASN A 76 -18.29 -5.14 -1.07
CA ASN A 76 -18.97 -5.16 0.24
C ASN A 76 -18.11 -5.77 1.37
N MET A 77 -16.78 -5.68 1.27
CA MET A 77 -15.85 -6.25 2.24
C MET A 77 -15.50 -5.23 3.32
N THR A 78 -16.23 -5.23 4.44
CA THR A 78 -15.98 -4.32 5.58
C THR A 78 -14.83 -4.76 6.47
N SER A 79 -14.38 -6.02 6.37
CA SER A 79 -13.29 -6.59 7.16
C SER A 79 -11.88 -6.20 6.69
N MET A 80 -11.76 -5.33 5.67
CA MET A 80 -10.47 -4.94 5.07
C MET A 80 -9.59 -4.06 5.97
N VAL A 81 -10.13 -3.56 7.08
CA VAL A 81 -9.36 -2.81 8.09
C VAL A 81 -8.26 -3.68 8.71
N THR A 82 -8.57 -4.92 9.08
CA THR A 82 -7.59 -5.82 9.74
C THR A 82 -6.39 -6.15 8.85
N PRO A 83 -6.55 -6.56 7.57
CA PRO A 83 -5.43 -6.73 6.65
C PRO A 83 -4.61 -5.45 6.45
N VAL A 84 -5.26 -4.28 6.33
CA VAL A 84 -4.57 -3.00 6.14
C VAL A 84 -3.68 -2.63 7.32
N ILE A 85 -4.10 -2.92 8.56
CA ILE A 85 -3.24 -2.75 9.74
C ILE A 85 -1.96 -3.57 9.61
N ILE A 86 -2.05 -4.83 9.15
CA ILE A 86 -0.89 -5.70 8.92
C ILE A 86 0.02 -5.10 7.84
N TYR A 87 -0.54 -4.60 6.73
CA TYR A 87 0.25 -3.98 5.66
C TYR A 87 0.97 -2.72 6.13
N LEU A 88 0.31 -1.90 6.95
CA LEU A 88 0.92 -0.72 7.58
C LEU A 88 2.08 -1.11 8.48
N SER A 89 1.93 -2.15 9.30
CA SER A 89 3.03 -2.67 10.13
C SER A 89 4.23 -3.09 9.29
N LEU A 90 4.00 -3.79 8.16
CA LEU A 90 5.07 -4.18 7.23
C LEU A 90 5.77 -2.97 6.62
N ALA A 91 5.01 -1.97 6.16
CA ALA A 91 5.56 -0.74 5.60
C ALA A 91 6.45 -0.01 6.63
N ILE A 92 5.93 0.18 7.86
CA ILE A 92 6.63 0.86 8.96
C ILE A 92 7.92 0.12 9.32
N PHE A 93 7.86 -1.20 9.44
CA PHE A 93 9.02 -2.04 9.76
C PHE A 93 10.15 -1.85 8.74
N VAL A 94 9.82 -1.94 7.45
CA VAL A 94 10.80 -1.79 6.36
C VAL A 94 11.35 -0.36 6.29
N PHE A 95 10.50 0.64 6.51
CA PHE A 95 10.89 2.04 6.61
C PHE A 95 11.91 2.26 7.72
N ALA A 96 11.66 1.74 8.94
CA ALA A 96 12.55 1.87 10.09
C ALA A 96 13.93 1.25 9.81
N ILE A 97 13.97 0.03 9.24
CA ILE A 97 15.22 -0.65 8.87
C ILE A 97 16.02 0.18 7.85
N LYS A 98 15.35 0.68 6.80
CA LYS A 98 16.01 1.45 5.74
C LYS A 98 16.48 2.81 6.24
N GLN A 99 15.71 3.46 7.12
CA GLN A 99 16.09 4.76 7.68
C GLN A 99 17.33 4.63 8.59
N ASN A 100 17.37 3.64 9.48
CA ASN A 100 18.54 3.38 10.33
C ASN A 100 19.80 3.09 9.52
N LYS A 101 19.69 2.27 8.45
CA LYS A 101 20.82 1.97 7.56
C LYS A 101 21.35 3.21 6.83
N LYS A 102 20.50 4.20 6.58
CA LYS A 102 20.88 5.45 5.91
C LYS A 102 21.62 6.38 6.87
N THR A 103 21.18 6.46 8.13
CA THR A 103 21.85 7.25 9.17
C THR A 103 23.26 6.74 9.47
N ASN A 104 23.47 5.42 9.55
CA ASN A 104 24.79 4.83 9.82
C ASN A 104 25.81 4.94 8.65
N LYS A 105 25.39 5.44 7.49
CA LYS A 105 26.26 5.62 6.30
C LYS A 105 26.57 7.10 6.02
N SER A 106 25.99 8.01 6.80
CA SER A 106 26.21 9.46 6.73
C SER A 106 27.29 9.88 7.72
#